data_AF-A0A1F8MKQ1-F1
#
_entry.id   AF-A0A1F8MKQ1-F1
#
_cell.length_a   1.000
_cell.length_b   1.000
_cell.length_c   1.000
_cell.angle_alpha   90.00
_cell.angle_beta   90.00
_cell.angle_gamma   90.00
#
_symmetry.space_group_name_H-M   'P 1'
#
loop_
_entity.id
_entity.type
_entity.pdbx_description
1 polymer ?
#
loop_
_entity_poly.entity_id
_entity_poly.type
_entity_poly.pdbx_seq_one_letter_code
_entity_poly.pdbx_strand_id
1 'polypeptide(L)'
;MPNLLDLVNIRRSQNLSLVRLEKIKQQGSPYYSYSMPVTAAGASANFDVEHQFPAARKYFPLDWIEVQNADTTIGLTLVINGESSFPVPPNSIRSIDNQAIWHVRLTNNHAANPTVLGNVIATVQRQAETIDSWARKQ
;
A
#
# COMPACT_ATOMS: atom_id res chain seq x y z
N MET A 1 21.26 -25.54 -31.02
CA MET A 1 21.88 -24.22 -30.79
C MET A 1 20.97 -23.18 -31.44
N PRO A 2 20.52 -22.13 -30.72
CA PRO A 2 19.64 -21.12 -31.30
C PRO A 2 20.40 -20.29 -32.34
N ASN A 3 19.76 -20.00 -33.48
CA ASN A 3 20.37 -19.22 -34.55
C ASN A 3 20.38 -17.72 -34.20
N LEU A 4 21.22 -16.94 -34.86
CA LEU A 4 21.45 -15.52 -34.58
C LEU A 4 20.17 -14.67 -34.71
N LEU A 5 19.25 -15.08 -35.60
CA LEU A 5 17.91 -14.51 -35.74
C LEU A 5 16.98 -14.80 -34.54
N ASP A 6 17.09 -15.99 -33.94
CA ASP A 6 16.33 -16.33 -32.73
C ASP A 6 16.80 -15.50 -31.54
N LEU A 7 18.12 -15.28 -31.41
CA LEU A 7 18.69 -14.43 -30.35
C LEU A 7 18.24 -12.97 -30.46
N VAL A 8 18.13 -12.43 -31.67
CA VAL A 8 17.63 -11.05 -31.90
C VAL A 8 16.14 -10.94 -31.55
N ASN A 9 15.33 -11.94 -31.93
CA ASN A 9 13.90 -11.97 -31.62
C ASN A 9 13.64 -12.13 -30.12
N ILE A 10 14.43 -12.93 -29.41
CA ILE A 10 14.37 -13.09 -27.94
C ILE A 10 14.72 -11.76 -27.24
N ARG A 11 15.76 -11.04 -27.68
CA ARG A 11 16.08 -9.72 -27.10
C ARG A 11 14.98 -8.69 -27.34
N ARG A 12 14.38 -8.66 -28.54
CA ARG A 12 13.28 -7.74 -28.84
C ARG A 12 12.04 -8.02 -27.99
N SER A 13 11.67 -9.29 -27.80
CA SER A 13 10.52 -9.67 -26.98
C SER A 13 10.74 -9.36 -25.49
N GLN A 14 11.97 -9.55 -24.99
CA GLN A 14 12.37 -9.15 -23.64
C GLN A 14 12.30 -7.63 -23.43
N ASN A 15 12.75 -6.83 -24.40
CA ASN A 15 12.64 -5.37 -24.29
C ASN A 15 11.18 -4.90 -24.30
N LEU A 16 10.33 -5.53 -25.10
CA LEU A 16 8.91 -5.17 -25.20
C LEU A 16 8.11 -5.54 -23.93
N SER A 17 8.49 -6.63 -23.25
CA SER A 17 7.90 -6.98 -21.95
C SER A 17 8.34 -6.01 -20.85
N LEU A 18 9.61 -5.58 -20.83
CA LEU A 18 10.12 -4.58 -19.89
C LEU A 18 9.40 -3.23 -20.06
N VAL A 19 9.25 -2.73 -21.29
CA VAL A 19 8.55 -1.46 -21.56
C VAL A 19 7.07 -1.53 -21.14
N ARG A 20 6.40 -2.66 -21.35
CA ARG A 20 5.01 -2.85 -20.86
C ARG A 20 4.94 -2.90 -19.34
N LEU A 21 5.89 -3.55 -18.68
CA LEU A 21 5.98 -3.58 -17.22
C LEU A 21 6.24 -2.20 -16.64
N GLU A 22 7.08 -1.38 -17.29
CA GLU A 22 7.32 0.01 -16.90
C GLU A 22 6.06 0.87 -17.06
N LYS A 23 5.35 0.75 -18.18
CA LYS A 23 4.06 1.44 -18.37
C LYS A 23 3.01 1.04 -17.33
N ILE A 24 2.99 -0.23 -16.93
CA ILE A 24 2.12 -0.71 -15.86
C ILE A 24 2.51 -0.10 -14.51
N LYS A 25 3.80 0.08 -14.24
CA LYS A 25 4.29 0.72 -13.01
C LYS A 25 4.01 2.23 -12.97
N GLN A 26 3.87 2.86 -14.15
CA GLN A 26 3.47 4.26 -14.31
C GLN A 26 1.96 4.47 -14.12
N GLN A 27 1.15 3.47 -14.49
CA GLN A 27 -0.29 3.45 -14.25
C GLN A 27 -0.54 3.14 -12.77
N GLY A 28 -0.95 4.16 -12.00
CA GLY A 28 -1.31 3.98 -10.59
C GLY A 28 -2.29 2.83 -10.38
N SER A 29 -2.27 2.23 -9.19
CA SER A 29 -3.18 1.14 -8.87
C SER A 29 -4.60 1.64 -8.57
N PRO A 30 -5.61 0.77 -8.62
CA PRO A 30 -6.87 0.99 -7.92
C PRO A 30 -6.65 1.15 -6.41
N TYR A 31 -7.65 1.72 -5.73
CA TYR A 31 -7.68 1.76 -4.27
C TYR A 31 -8.00 0.38 -3.69
N TYR A 32 -7.16 -0.08 -2.76
CA TYR A 32 -7.40 -1.31 -2.01
C TYR A 32 -7.72 -0.96 -0.57
N SER A 33 -8.99 -1.14 -0.18
CA SER A 33 -9.46 -0.80 1.16
C SER A 33 -9.52 -2.03 2.06
N TYR A 34 -8.93 -1.91 3.23
CA TYR A 34 -8.97 -2.86 4.34
C TYR A 34 -9.81 -2.26 5.47
N SER A 35 -10.86 -2.98 5.87
CA SER A 35 -11.64 -2.63 7.06
C SER A 35 -11.04 -3.33 8.26
N MET A 36 -10.66 -2.57 9.29
CA MET A 36 -10.10 -3.15 10.51
C MET A 36 -11.20 -3.93 11.25
N PRO A 37 -10.94 -5.19 11.64
CA PRO A 37 -11.87 -5.93 12.48
C PRO A 37 -11.96 -5.31 13.88
N VAL A 38 -12.97 -5.71 14.65
CA VAL A 38 -13.08 -5.37 16.07
C VAL A 38 -11.80 -5.82 16.77
N THR A 39 -11.04 -4.85 17.28
CA THR A 39 -9.72 -5.07 17.87
C THR A 39 -9.76 -4.60 19.31
N ALA A 40 -9.49 -5.52 20.23
CA ALA A 40 -9.47 -5.24 21.66
C ALA A 40 -8.49 -4.12 22.03
N ALA A 41 -8.70 -3.53 23.21
CA ALA A 41 -7.78 -2.54 23.79
C ALA A 41 -6.35 -3.08 23.84
N GLY A 42 -5.38 -2.30 23.35
CA GLY A 42 -3.96 -2.68 23.30
C GLY A 42 -3.61 -3.74 22.25
N ALA A 43 -4.57 -4.31 21.52
CA ALA A 43 -4.32 -5.27 20.47
C ALA A 43 -4.04 -4.58 19.12
N SER A 44 -3.43 -5.34 18.20
CA SER A 44 -3.11 -4.86 16.85
C SER A 44 -3.74 -5.73 15.77
N ALA A 45 -4.32 -5.11 14.76
CA ALA A 45 -4.67 -5.74 13.49
C ALA A 45 -3.52 -5.57 12.50
N ASN A 46 -3.17 -6.63 11.78
CA ASN A 46 -2.09 -6.64 10.82
C ASN A 46 -2.62 -7.16 9.48
N PHE A 47 -2.11 -6.62 8.39
CA PHE A 47 -2.32 -7.23 7.08
C PHE A 47 -1.07 -7.07 6.20
N ASP A 48 -0.74 -8.17 5.52
CA ASP A 48 0.19 -8.17 4.41
C ASP A 48 -0.57 -7.78 3.14
N VAL A 49 -0.10 -6.75 2.45
CA VAL A 49 -0.76 -6.27 1.22
C VAL A 49 -0.81 -7.39 0.17
N GLU A 50 0.22 -8.22 0.08
CA GLU A 50 0.33 -9.28 -0.92
C GLU A 50 -0.69 -10.41 -0.71
N HIS A 51 -0.99 -10.74 0.55
CA HIS A 51 -1.93 -11.77 0.93
C HIS A 51 -3.37 -11.25 0.91
N GLN A 52 -3.58 -10.05 1.45
CA GLN A 52 -4.90 -9.44 1.53
C GLN A 52 -5.42 -9.01 0.15
N PHE A 53 -4.53 -8.51 -0.71
CA PHE A 53 -4.87 -8.01 -2.03
C PHE A 53 -3.97 -8.64 -3.11
N PRO A 54 -4.25 -9.88 -3.55
CA PRO A 54 -3.43 -10.54 -4.57
C PRO A 54 -3.34 -9.75 -5.88
N ALA A 55 -4.38 -8.99 -6.23
CA ALA A 55 -4.39 -8.11 -7.41
C ALA A 55 -3.42 -6.93 -7.29
N ALA A 56 -3.05 -6.50 -6.07
CA ALA A 56 -2.09 -5.44 -5.84
C ALA A 56 -0.66 -5.84 -6.25
N ARG A 57 -0.35 -7.15 -6.34
CA ARG A 57 0.97 -7.71 -6.70
C ARG A 57 1.60 -7.07 -7.94
N LYS A 58 0.78 -6.74 -8.92
CA LYS A 58 1.20 -6.09 -10.18
C LYS A 58 1.78 -4.68 -9.98
N TYR A 59 1.38 -4.01 -8.91
CA TYR A 59 1.71 -2.61 -8.61
C TYR A 59 2.70 -2.46 -7.46
N PHE A 60 3.35 -3.53 -6.99
CA PHE A 60 4.28 -3.39 -5.86
C PHE A 60 5.58 -2.65 -6.20
N PRO A 61 6.17 -1.94 -5.23
CA PRO A 61 5.59 -1.60 -3.92
C PRO A 61 4.48 -0.54 -4.07
N LEU A 62 3.46 -0.61 -3.20
CA LEU A 62 2.53 0.51 -3.04
C LEU A 62 3.26 1.67 -2.34
N ASP A 63 2.81 2.90 -2.54
CA ASP A 63 3.52 4.11 -2.08
C ASP A 63 2.63 5.09 -1.30
N TRP A 64 1.33 4.80 -1.22
CA TRP A 64 0.36 5.64 -0.53
C TRP A 64 -0.56 4.81 0.34
N ILE A 65 -0.81 5.32 1.55
CA ILE A 65 -1.81 4.80 2.48
C ILE A 65 -2.58 5.94 3.11
N GLU A 66 -3.88 5.73 3.25
CA GLU A 66 -4.76 6.57 4.05
C GLU A 66 -5.46 5.72 5.09
N VAL A 67 -5.43 6.18 6.34
CA VAL A 67 -6.18 5.57 7.43
C VAL A 67 -7.23 6.57 7.87
N GLN A 68 -8.48 6.21 7.63
CA GLN A 68 -9.64 6.90 8.16
C GLN A 68 -10.01 6.26 9.49
N ASN A 69 -9.95 7.06 10.56
CA ASN A 69 -10.40 6.67 11.88
C ASN A 69 -11.64 7.47 12.25
N ALA A 70 -12.82 6.87 12.08
CA ALA A 70 -14.11 7.44 12.45
C ALA A 70 -14.45 7.20 13.94
N ASP A 71 -13.64 6.46 14.69
CA ASP A 71 -13.85 6.34 16.13
C ASP A 71 -13.57 7.67 16.84
N THR A 72 -14.51 8.11 17.67
CA THR A 72 -14.44 9.43 18.34
C THR A 72 -13.56 9.46 19.58
N THR A 73 -13.22 8.29 20.13
CA THR A 73 -12.47 8.18 21.39
C THR A 73 -11.18 7.35 21.26
N ILE A 74 -11.06 6.52 20.23
CA ILE A 74 -9.97 5.57 20.09
C ILE A 74 -8.89 6.16 19.18
N GLY A 75 -7.71 6.40 19.74
CA GLY A 75 -6.50 6.68 18.98
C GLY A 75 -5.83 5.39 18.51
N LEU A 76 -5.27 5.40 17.30
CA LEU A 76 -4.54 4.26 16.74
C LEU A 76 -3.07 4.59 16.54
N THR A 77 -2.25 3.56 16.46
CA THR A 77 -0.89 3.66 15.92
C THR A 77 -0.81 2.86 14.63
N LEU A 78 -0.52 3.55 13.53
CA LEU A 78 -0.19 2.94 12.25
C LEU A 78 1.31 2.68 12.21
N VAL A 79 1.70 1.44 11.94
CA VAL A 79 3.10 1.05 11.72
C VAL A 79 3.23 0.45 10.32
N ILE A 80 4.12 1.02 9.51
CA ILE A 80 4.41 0.59 8.14
C ILE A 80 5.73 -0.18 8.12
N ASN A 81 5.71 -1.38 7.54
CA ASN A 81 6.84 -2.31 7.42
C ASN A 81 7.57 -2.63 8.75
N GLY A 82 6.93 -2.40 9.90
CA GLY A 82 7.54 -2.62 11.22
C GLY A 82 8.47 -1.51 11.70
N GLU A 83 8.74 -0.48 10.90
CA GLU A 83 9.71 0.57 11.24
C GLU A 83 9.05 1.92 11.50
N SER A 84 8.27 2.43 10.53
CA SER A 84 7.72 3.77 10.60
C SER A 84 6.41 3.77 11.37
N SER A 85 6.39 4.47 12.51
CA SER A 85 5.24 4.56 13.41
C SER A 85 4.59 5.93 13.35
N PHE A 86 3.27 5.93 13.22
CA PHE A 86 2.47 7.11 12.92
C PHE A 86 1.21 7.11 13.81
N PRO A 87 1.05 8.05 14.75
CA PRO A 87 -0.18 8.19 15.51
C PRO A 87 -1.36 8.63 14.62
N VAL A 88 -2.49 7.94 14.70
CA VAL A 88 -3.74 8.33 14.04
C VAL A 88 -4.73 8.73 15.15
N PRO A 89 -4.96 10.03 15.37
CA PRO A 89 -5.92 10.52 16.35
C PRO A 89 -7.34 9.99 16.13
N PRO A 90 -8.20 9.99 17.16
CA PRO A 90 -9.64 9.75 16.96
C PRO A 90 -10.25 10.80 16.02
N ASN A 91 -11.30 10.40 15.29
CA ASN A 91 -12.04 11.23 14.35
C ASN A 91 -11.13 11.98 13.37
N SER A 92 -10.15 11.28 12.80
CA SER A 92 -9.17 11.88 11.90
C SER A 92 -8.88 10.99 10.70
N ILE A 93 -8.39 11.63 9.64
CA ILE A 93 -7.87 10.95 8.45
C ILE A 93 -6.38 11.24 8.42
N ARG A 94 -5.59 10.18 8.28
CA ARG A 94 -4.14 10.30 8.14
C ARG A 94 -3.68 9.64 6.85
N SER A 95 -3.13 10.44 5.95
CA SER A 95 -2.48 9.97 4.73
C SER A 95 -0.96 10.03 4.87
N ILE A 96 -0.29 9.06 4.25
CA ILE A 96 1.16 8.95 4.15
C ILE A 96 1.46 8.60 2.70
N ASP A 97 2.39 9.33 2.10
CA ASP A 97 2.87 9.12 0.75
C ASP A 97 4.38 8.84 0.74
N ASN A 98 4.91 8.51 -0.44
CA ASN A 98 6.34 8.37 -0.72
C ASN A 98 7.08 7.31 0.14
N GLN A 99 6.37 6.34 0.71
CA GLN A 99 6.97 5.24 1.46
C GLN A 99 6.52 3.91 0.87
N ALA A 100 7.46 3.00 0.61
CA ALA A 100 7.11 1.66 0.13
C ALA A 100 6.28 0.91 1.18
N ILE A 101 5.13 0.34 0.80
CA ILE A 101 4.19 -0.31 1.73
C ILE A 101 4.05 -1.79 1.36
N TRP A 102 4.38 -2.65 2.33
CA TRP A 102 4.37 -4.10 2.19
C TRP A 102 3.51 -4.75 3.27
N HIS A 103 3.74 -4.31 4.51
CA HIS A 103 3.03 -4.78 5.69
C HIS A 103 2.54 -3.57 6.49
N VAL A 104 1.29 -3.66 6.95
CA VAL A 104 0.64 -2.61 7.73
C VAL A 104 0.13 -3.19 9.03
N ARG A 105 0.48 -2.52 10.13
CA ARG A 105 -0.05 -2.80 11.46
C ARG A 105 -0.80 -1.60 12.00
N LEU A 106 -2.01 -1.82 12.47
CA LEU A 106 -2.83 -0.84 13.19
C LEU A 106 -3.02 -1.31 14.62
N THR A 107 -2.56 -0.51 15.59
CA THR A 107 -2.66 -0.83 17.02
C THR A 107 -3.71 0.05 17.67
N ASN A 108 -4.63 -0.55 18.42
CA ASN A 108 -5.59 0.18 19.26
C ASN A 108 -4.88 0.64 20.54
N ASN A 109 -4.69 1.97 20.69
CA ASN A 109 -4.00 2.52 21.85
C ASN A 109 -4.94 2.83 23.03
N HIS A 110 -6.24 2.55 22.91
CA HIS A 110 -7.18 2.80 23.99
C HIS A 110 -7.01 1.77 25.12
N ALA A 111 -7.21 2.20 26.37
CA ALA A 111 -6.97 1.36 27.55
C ALA A 111 -8.05 0.29 27.80
N ALA A 112 -9.31 0.58 27.48
CA ALA A 112 -10.45 -0.29 27.83
C ALA A 112 -11.42 -0.64 26.70
N ASN A 113 -11.44 0.11 25.59
CA ASN A 113 -12.49 0.04 24.58
C ASN A 113 -11.95 -0.64 23.32
N PRO A 114 -12.64 -1.66 22.80
CA PRO A 114 -12.32 -2.20 21.48
C PRO A 114 -12.70 -1.22 20.37
N THR A 115 -12.05 -1.32 19.21
CA THR A 115 -12.48 -0.59 18.01
C THR A 115 -13.84 -1.07 17.54
N VAL A 116 -14.61 -0.18 16.92
CA VAL A 116 -15.89 -0.54 16.32
C VAL A 116 -15.67 -1.01 14.89
N LEU A 117 -16.36 -2.09 14.50
CA LEU A 117 -16.24 -2.64 13.15
C LEU A 117 -16.63 -1.58 12.09
N GLY A 118 -15.77 -1.38 11.09
CA GLY A 118 -16.04 -0.45 9.99
C GLY A 118 -15.77 1.02 10.30
N ASN A 119 -15.41 1.38 11.54
CA ASN A 119 -15.01 2.75 11.87
C ASN A 119 -13.58 3.07 11.44
N VAL A 120 -12.74 2.05 11.30
CA VAL A 120 -11.35 2.19 10.89
C VAL A 120 -11.15 1.53 9.54
N ILE A 121 -10.82 2.33 8.54
CA ILE A 121 -10.58 1.89 7.18
C ILE A 121 -9.17 2.34 6.77
N ALA A 122 -8.35 1.39 6.32
CA ALA A 122 -7.06 1.65 5.73
C ALA A 122 -7.12 1.40 4.23
N THR A 123 -6.87 2.43 3.43
CA THR A 123 -6.83 2.33 1.98
C THR A 123 -5.39 2.46 1.51
N VAL A 124 -4.94 1.52 0.70
CA VAL A 124 -3.59 1.51 0.11
C VAL A 124 -3.66 1.61 -1.40
N GLN A 125 -2.69 2.30 -1.99
CA GLN A 125 -2.60 2.51 -3.43
C GLN A 125 -1.13 2.70 -3.85
N ARG A 126 -0.85 2.42 -5.12
CA ARG A 126 0.26 3.02 -5.85
C ARG A 126 -0.25 4.24 -6.60
N GLN A 127 0.22 5.43 -6.26
CA GLN A 127 -0.14 6.63 -6.99
C GLN A 127 0.43 6.59 -8.41
N ALA A 128 -0.29 7.21 -9.35
CA ALA A 128 0.23 7.37 -10.71
C ALA A 128 1.44 8.31 -10.68
N GLU A 129 2.47 8.02 -11.47
CA GLU A 129 3.60 8.93 -11.58
C GLU A 129 3.12 10.26 -12.18
N THR A 130 3.29 11.35 -11.43
CA THR A 130 3.05 12.70 -11.93
C THR A 130 4.18 13.11 -12.89
N ILE A 131 3.89 14.03 -13.81
CA ILE A 131 4.87 14.54 -14.78
C ILE A 131 6.13 15.06 -14.06
N ASP A 132 5.98 15.68 -12.89
CA ASP A 132 7.08 16.18 -12.07
C ASP A 132 7.90 15.08 -11.39
N SER A 133 7.32 13.91 -11.10
CA SER A 133 8.08 12.77 -10.58
C SER A 133 8.85 12.06 -11.70
N TRP A 134 8.28 12.03 -12.91
CA TRP A 134 8.94 11.53 -14.11
C TRP A 134 10.12 12.42 -14.53
N ALA A 135 9.91 13.74 -14.55
CA ALA A 135 10.95 14.71 -14.93
C ALA A 135 12.15 14.70 -13.98
N ARG A 136 11.96 14.36 -12.69
CA ARG A 136 13.05 14.21 -11.72
C ARG A 136 13.89 12.94 -11.89
N LYS A 137 13.42 11.98 -12.69
CA LYS A 137 14.12 10.70 -12.94
C LYS A 137 14.87 10.68 -14.28
N GLN A 138 14.70 11.71 -15.13
CA GLN A 138 15.52 11.92 -16.33
C GLN A 138 16.81 12.65 -15.99
#